data_AF-A0A920ISZ0-F1
#
_entry.id   AF-A0A920ISZ0-F1
#
_cell.length_a   1.000
_cell.length_b   1.000
_cell.length_c   1.000
_cell.angle_alpha   90.00
_cell.angle_beta   90.00
_cell.angle_gamma   90.00
#
_symmetry.space_group_name_H-M   'P 1'
#
loop_
_entity.id
_entity.type
_entity.pdbx_description
1 polymer ?
#
loop_
_entity_poly.entity_id
_entity_poly.type
_entity_poly.pdbx_seq_one_letter_code
_entity_poly.pdbx_strand_id
1 'polypeptide(L)' 'MNADVLSKIDLSKLPQGTNFAHLIATHNPDHNNNGDFSIDNDVVFINENQNDFTWSGISIINPKILIPHLGKSYPF' A
#
# COMPACT_ATOMS: atom_id res chain seq x y z
N MET A 1 9.73 2.56 0.52
CA MET A 1 9.96 1.23 1.09
C MET A 1 10.16 1.41 2.58
N ASN A 2 9.52 0.57 3.40
CA ASN A 2 9.73 0.54 4.84
C ASN A 2 11.17 0.04 5.13
N ALA A 3 11.88 0.70 6.04
CA ALA A 3 13.29 0.42 6.34
C ALA A 3 13.49 -0.96 6.97
N ASP A 4 12.45 -1.52 7.59
CA ASP A 4 12.52 -2.77 8.35
C ASP A 4 12.15 -4.00 7.49
N VAL A 5 11.96 -3.81 6.18
CA VAL A 5 11.54 -4.88 5.25
C VAL A 5 12.73 -5.44 4.49
N LEU A 6 12.92 -6.77 4.60
CA LEU A 6 13.76 -7.55 3.72
C LEU A 6 12.89 -8.23 2.66
N SER A 7 13.17 -8.00 1.37
CA SER A 7 12.36 -8.55 0.28
C SER A 7 13.22 -9.07 -0.88
N LYS A 8 12.69 -10.08 -1.58
CA LYS A 8 13.24 -10.63 -2.83
C LYS A 8 12.54 -10.08 -4.07
N ILE A 9 11.67 -9.08 -3.92
CA ILE A 9 10.94 -8.51 -5.05
C ILE A 9 11.92 -7.94 -6.08
N ASP A 10 11.61 -8.17 -7.35
CA ASP A 10 12.33 -7.55 -8.45
C ASP A 10 11.78 -6.14 -8.70
N LEU A 11 12.51 -5.13 -8.24
CA LEU A 11 12.11 -3.73 -8.35
C LEU A 11 12.02 -3.24 -9.81
N SER A 12 12.68 -3.93 -10.75
CA SER A 12 12.62 -3.55 -12.17
C SER A 12 11.25 -3.83 -12.81
N LYS A 13 10.44 -4.69 -12.18
CA LYS A 13 9.07 -5.02 -12.61
C LYS A 13 8.03 -4.03 -12.10
N LEU A 14 8.42 -3.11 -11.22
CA LEU A 14 7.51 -2.11 -10.71
C LEU A 14 7.21 -1.07 -11.80
N PRO A 15 5.97 -0.55 -11.86
CA PRO A 15 5.65 0.50 -12.81
C PRO A 15 6.48 1.76 -12.54
N GLN A 16 6.83 2.53 -13.58
CA GLN A 16 7.60 3.76 -13.40
C GLN A 16 6.84 4.86 -12.65
N GLY A 17 5.51 4.75 -12.57
CA GLY A 17 4.66 5.72 -11.89
C GLY A 17 3.25 5.18 -11.63
N THR A 18 2.47 5.97 -10.91
CA THR A 18 1.06 5.71 -10.60
C THR A 18 0.30 7.03 -10.52
N ASN A 19 -1.03 6.98 -10.62
CA ASN A 19 -1.87 8.17 -10.47
C ASN A 19 -1.85 8.72 -9.03
N PHE A 20 -1.85 7.83 -8.03
CA PHE A 20 -1.85 8.20 -6.60
C PHE A 20 -0.95 7.29 -5.77
N ALA A 21 -1.27 6.00 -5.71
CA ALA A 21 -0.48 4.99 -5.03
C ALA A 21 -0.58 3.67 -5.79
N HIS A 22 0.49 2.89 -5.76
CA HIS A 22 0.52 1.50 -6.19
C HIS A 22 1.14 0.71 -5.03
N LEU A 23 0.30 -0.06 -4.34
CA LEU A 23 0.71 -0.84 -3.18
C LEU A 23 1.17 -2.22 -3.62
N ILE A 24 2.25 -2.71 -3.01
CA ILE A 24 2.67 -4.10 -3.18
C ILE A 24 2.08 -4.92 -2.04
N ALA A 25 1.24 -5.88 -2.40
CA ALA A 25 0.57 -6.78 -1.49
C ALA A 25 1.44 -8.03 -1.18
N THR A 26 1.21 -8.59 -0.01
CA THR A 26 1.56 -9.98 0.33
C THR A 26 0.29 -10.70 0.81
N HIS A 27 0.29 -12.03 0.75
CA HIS A 27 -0.72 -12.81 1.48
C HIS A 27 -0.67 -12.47 2.96
N ASN A 28 -1.85 -12.52 3.60
CA ASN A 28 -1.99 -12.31 5.03
C ASN A 28 -1.13 -13.33 5.81
N PRO A 29 -0.17 -12.87 6.61
CA PRO A 29 0.60 -13.75 7.47
C PRO A 29 -0.23 -14.17 8.70
N ASP A 30 0.18 -15.24 9.38
CA ASP A 30 -0.53 -15.78 10.56
C ASP A 30 -0.76 -14.75 11.68
N HIS A 31 0.10 -13.74 11.78
CA HIS A 31 0.01 -12.66 12.77
C HIS A 31 -0.86 -11.47 12.32
N ASN A 32 -1.35 -11.45 11.07
CA ASN A 32 -2.30 -10.46 10.55
C ASN A 32 -3.37 -11.14 9.67
N ASN A 33 -4.14 -12.04 10.27
CA ASN A 33 -5.16 -12.81 9.55
C ASN A 33 -6.28 -11.94 8.94
N ASN A 34 -6.52 -10.75 9.51
CA ASN A 34 -7.56 -9.85 9.03
C ASN A 34 -7.14 -9.05 7.79
N GLY A 35 -5.83 -9.00 7.49
CA GLY A 35 -5.27 -8.21 6.41
C GLY A 35 -5.45 -6.71 6.59
N ASP A 36 -4.89 -5.95 5.65
CA ASP A 36 -4.92 -4.49 5.63
C ASP A 36 -5.86 -3.93 4.57
N PHE A 37 -5.95 -4.57 3.38
CA PHE A 37 -6.77 -4.11 2.27
C PHE A 37 -7.11 -5.24 1.28
N SER A 38 -8.08 -4.97 0.42
CA SER A 38 -8.45 -5.80 -0.72
C SER A 38 -8.23 -5.05 -2.03
N ILE A 39 -8.16 -5.81 -3.13
CA ILE A 39 -7.97 -5.27 -4.47
C ILE A 39 -9.12 -5.74 -5.35
N ASP A 40 -9.79 -4.80 -6.02
CA ASP A 40 -10.71 -5.08 -7.11
C ASP A 40 -10.16 -4.44 -8.38
N ASN A 41 -9.76 -5.29 -9.33
CA ASN A 41 -8.97 -4.91 -10.50
C ASN A 41 -7.68 -4.16 -10.10
N ASP A 42 -7.61 -2.85 -10.31
CA ASP A 42 -6.47 -1.99 -9.98
C ASP A 42 -6.79 -1.00 -8.84
N VAL A 43 -7.90 -1.19 -8.14
CA VAL A 43 -8.37 -0.30 -7.07
C VAL A 43 -8.24 -0.99 -5.72
N VAL A 44 -7.53 -0.31 -4.81
CA VAL A 44 -7.42 -0.73 -3.40
C VAL A 44 -8.63 -0.23 -2.62
N PHE A 45 -9.22 -1.10 -1.81
CA PHE A 45 -10.35 -0.76 -0.94
C PHE A 45 -10.27 -1.53 0.39
N ILE A 46 -11.09 -1.10 1.35
CA ILE A 46 -11.20 -1.73 2.68
C ILE A 46 -12.52 -2.47 2.75
N ASN A 47 -12.46 -3.76 3.08
CA ASN A 47 -13.63 -4.57 3.38
C ASN A 47 -14.10 -4.36 4.82
N GLU A 48 -15.41 -4.51 5.05
CA GLU A 48 -15.99 -4.37 6.40
C GLU A 48 -15.60 -5.50 7.35
N ASN A 49 -15.31 -6.70 6.81
CA ASN A 49 -15.08 -7.91 7.60
C ASN A 49 -13.61 -8.34 7.59
N GLN A 50 -13.12 -8.81 6.44
CA GLN A 50 -11.77 -9.33 6.28
C GLN A 50 -11.21 -8.84 4.95
N ASN A 51 -9.96 -8.40 4.99
CA ASN A 51 -9.20 -7.99 3.82
C ASN A 51 -8.36 -9.15 3.29
N ASP A 52 -8.16 -9.18 1.99
CA ASP A 52 -7.49 -10.30 1.31
C ASP A 52 -5.96 -10.23 1.42
N PHE A 53 -5.41 -9.04 1.65
CA PHE A 53 -3.98 -8.77 1.57
C PHE A 53 -3.46 -7.88 2.69
N THR A 54 -2.17 -8.08 2.99
CA THR A 54 -1.39 -7.23 3.89
C THR A 54 -0.42 -6.39 3.07
N TRP A 55 -0.16 -5.15 3.50
CA TRP A 55 0.82 -4.29 2.86
C TRP A 55 2.24 -4.81 3.11
N SER A 56 3.00 -5.04 2.04
CA SER A 56 4.37 -5.58 2.15
C SER A 56 5.41 -4.58 2.69
N GLY A 57 5.02 -3.34 2.97
CA GLY A 57 5.96 -2.25 3.26
C GLY A 57 6.58 -1.61 2.01
N ILE A 58 6.16 -2.00 0.82
CA ILE A 58 6.66 -1.50 -0.46
C ILE A 58 5.50 -0.86 -1.24
N SER A 59 5.73 0.36 -1.74
CA SER A 59 4.76 1.08 -2.56
C SER A 59 5.49 2.03 -3.52
N ILE A 60 4.84 2.34 -4.64
CA ILE A 60 5.14 3.54 -5.41
C ILE A 60 4.08 4.56 -5.07
N ILE A 61 4.51 5.74 -4.62
CA ILE A 61 3.62 6.81 -4.20
C ILE A 61 3.83 8.00 -5.12
N ASN A 62 2.75 8.48 -5.73
CA ASN A 62 2.74 9.76 -6.41
C ASN A 62 2.43 10.85 -5.37
N PRO A 63 3.29 11.89 -5.21
CA PRO A 63 3.06 12.99 -4.27
C PRO A 63 1.70 13.69 -4.42
N LYS A 64 1.04 13.56 -5.58
CA LYS A 64 -0.32 14.02 -5.81
C LYS A 64 -1.32 13.56 -4.73
N ILE A 65 -1.11 12.39 -4.12
CA ILE A 65 -1.96 11.88 -3.03
C ILE A 65 -1.99 12.82 -1.81
N LEU A 66 -0.97 13.66 -1.63
CA LEU A 66 -0.85 14.60 -0.51
C LEU A 66 -1.50 15.97 -0.80
N ILE A 67 -1.90 16.25 -2.04
CA ILE A 67 -2.51 17.55 -2.41
C ILE A 67 -3.71 17.90 -1.51
N PRO A 68 -4.67 16.99 -1.23
CA PRO A 68 -5.80 17.27 -0.34
C PRO A 68 -5.42 17.54 1.13
N HIS A 69 -4.15 17.34 1.47
CA HIS A 69 -3.59 17.51 2.81
C HIS A 69 -2.69 18.76 2.91
N LEU A 70 -2.46 19.49 1.80
CA LEU A 70 -1.73 20.74 1.81
C LEU A 70 -2.48 21.79 2.66
N GLY A 71 -1.75 22.45 3.55
CA GLY A 71 -2.30 23.47 4.46
C GLY A 71 -3.12 22.92 5.63
N LYS A 72 -3.25 21.59 5.77
CA LYS A 72 -3.84 21.00 6.97
C LYS A 72 -2.75 20.86 8.05
N SER A 73 -3.04 21.38 9.24
CA SER A 73 -2.23 21.08 10.42
C SER A 73 -2.61 19.70 10.94
N TYR A 74 -1.63 18.82 10.97
CA TYR A 74 -1.75 17.55 11.67
C TYR A 74 -1.16 17.69 13.08
N PRO A 75 -1.69 17.00 14.10
CA PRO A 75 -1.26 17.15 15.49
C PRO A 75 0.10 16.48 15.78
N PHE A 76 0.95 16.33 14.78
CA PHE A 76 2.28 15.72 14.86
C PHE A 76 3.34 16.63 14.25
#